data_AF-A0A7V6T8B4-F1
#
_entry.id   AF-A0A7V6T8B4-F1
#
_cell.length_a   1.000
_cell.length_b   1.000
_cell.length_c   1.000
_cell.angle_alpha   90.00
_cell.angle_beta   90.00
_cell.angle_gamma   90.00
#
_symmetry.space_group_name_H-M   'P 1'
#
loop_
_entity.id
_entity.type
_entity.pdbx_description
1 polymer ?
#
loop_
_entity_poly.entity_id
_entity_poly.type
_entity_poly.pdbx_seq_one_letter_code
_entity_poly.pdbx_strand_id
1 'polypeptide(L)'
;MDEVYEKPKSNINIEKTKQALDIFQRTFPELFELGKLNIFHFFYCPISVALVDADEYIREEYESLELLILKLYDAGLTTVDAISTVTGLDKNLIAKTIELLKKAYRHIANDQITELGRLSINEGIKHVIYEVKREIQFEAITGTVLDREIEQRKDKLLKGLDPRYSRPLPINTVEMDVEVTKDINKRLDEYKNLEKSVFDKNIKSVRKVTTNMLRYTSGYAVSFDFLPDPFIILRGRSFSKTEKRSVLMWKPTAISQDNAQVLQERNVDILSYNVRGNHYFDYLKKTIYEFSIDDEEDNIIQKLVEEDDISIQAKTHKTEDMEEFTEDIEMEEDIADFQDISDIEEEQSE
;
A
#
# COMPACT_ATOMS: atom_id res chain seq x y z
N MET A 1 26.12 -12.12 12.97
CA MET A 1 25.59 -10.75 12.75
C MET A 1 24.55 -10.56 13.81
N ASP A 2 24.81 -9.70 14.79
CA ASP A 2 23.82 -9.38 15.81
C ASP A 2 22.70 -8.60 15.12
N GLU A 3 21.47 -9.12 15.18
CA GLU A 3 20.30 -8.40 14.69
C GLU A 3 20.14 -7.14 15.54
N VAL A 4 20.44 -5.98 14.94
CA VAL A 4 20.21 -4.69 15.58
C VAL A 4 18.71 -4.46 15.62
N TYR A 5 18.12 -4.75 16.78
CA TYR A 5 16.70 -4.49 17.02
C TYR A 5 16.49 -3.02 17.36
N GLU A 6 15.54 -2.38 16.67
CA GLU A 6 15.09 -1.06 17.06
C GLU A 6 14.28 -1.19 18.36
N LYS A 7 14.72 -0.48 19.41
CA LYS A 7 13.94 -0.34 20.64
C LYS A 7 12.88 0.74 20.41
N PRO A 8 11.59 0.39 20.32
CA PRO A 8 10.56 1.41 20.43
C PRO A 8 10.66 2.13 21.79
N LYS A 9 10.25 3.41 21.84
CA LYS A 9 10.20 4.16 23.09
C LYS A 9 9.32 3.37 24.08
N SER A 10 9.87 3.09 25.27
CA SER A 10 9.28 2.16 26.25
C SER A 10 7.95 2.61 26.85
N ASN A 11 7.53 3.84 26.57
CA ASN A 11 6.29 4.40 27.12
C ASN A 11 5.39 4.74 25.94
N ILE A 12 4.30 3.98 25.78
CA ILE A 12 3.20 4.38 24.92
C ILE A 12 2.69 5.73 25.44
N ASN A 13 2.56 6.69 24.54
CA ASN A 13 2.16 8.04 24.90
C ASN A 13 0.63 8.07 24.94
N ILE A 14 0.06 8.04 26.15
CA ILE A 14 -1.39 8.10 26.41
C ILE A 14 -2.06 9.26 25.66
N GLU A 15 -1.39 10.41 25.56
CA GLU A 15 -1.91 11.56 24.83
C GLU A 15 -2.03 11.27 23.33
N LYS A 16 -1.07 10.55 22.75
CA LYS A 16 -1.13 10.10 21.34
C LYS A 16 -2.24 9.07 21.12
N THR A 17 -2.48 8.16 22.07
CA THR A 17 -3.61 7.21 22.00
C THR A 17 -4.94 7.97 22.01
N LYS A 18 -5.12 8.92 22.94
CA LYS A 18 -6.33 9.78 22.99
C LYS A 18 -6.53 10.57 21.69
N GLN A 19 -5.48 11.21 21.19
CA GLN A 19 -5.55 11.93 19.91
C GLN A 19 -5.90 11.01 18.74
N ALA A 20 -5.39 9.77 18.73
CA ALA A 20 -5.73 8.81 17.68
C ALA A 20 -7.22 8.42 17.73
N LEU A 21 -7.75 8.17 18.93
CA LEU A 21 -9.16 7.87 19.14
C LEU A 21 -10.06 9.04 18.72
N ASP A 22 -9.75 10.28 19.14
CA ASP A 22 -10.50 11.48 18.77
C ASP A 22 -10.55 11.68 17.25
N ILE A 23 -9.42 11.48 16.57
CA ILE A 23 -9.36 11.58 15.11
C ILE A 23 -10.14 10.46 14.44
N PHE A 24 -10.05 9.23 14.96
CA PHE A 24 -10.80 8.09 14.43
C PHE A 24 -12.31 8.33 14.54
N GLN A 25 -12.79 8.79 15.70
CA GLN A 25 -14.19 9.16 15.92
C GLN A 25 -14.67 10.27 14.98
N ARG A 26 -13.83 11.28 14.71
CA ARG A 26 -14.18 12.34 13.74
C ARG A 26 -14.16 11.87 12.28
N THR A 27 -13.33 10.89 11.95
CA THR A 27 -13.18 10.40 10.58
C THR A 27 -14.27 9.38 10.23
N PHE A 28 -14.66 8.54 11.19
CA PHE A 28 -15.68 7.49 11.06
C PHE A 28 -16.76 7.62 12.14
N PRO A 29 -17.44 8.77 12.25
CA PRO A 29 -18.44 9.01 13.30
C PRO A 29 -19.57 7.99 13.29
N GLU A 30 -19.92 7.47 12.11
CA GLU A 30 -20.98 6.49 11.94
C GLU A 30 -20.74 5.20 12.73
N LEU A 31 -19.49 4.82 12.99
CA LEU A 31 -19.19 3.63 13.81
C LEU A 31 -19.53 3.88 15.28
N PHE A 32 -19.28 5.09 15.76
CA PHE A 32 -19.51 5.49 17.16
C PHE A 32 -20.98 5.86 17.42
N GLU A 33 -21.73 6.23 16.39
CA GLU A 33 -23.18 6.44 16.48
C GLU A 33 -23.97 5.13 16.61
N LEU A 34 -23.40 4.01 16.13
CA LEU A 34 -24.10 2.72 16.03
C LEU A 34 -23.90 1.79 17.24
N GLY A 35 -22.87 2.01 18.05
CA GLY A 35 -22.63 1.25 19.27
C GLY A 35 -21.32 1.60 19.95
N LYS A 36 -20.95 0.82 20.97
CA LYS A 36 -19.83 1.11 21.85
C LYS A 36 -18.55 0.47 21.37
N LEU A 37 -17.44 1.22 21.50
CA LEU A 37 -16.10 0.72 21.27
C LEU A 37 -15.70 -0.20 22.43
N ASN A 38 -15.46 -1.48 22.16
CA ASN A 38 -15.05 -2.45 23.18
C ASN A 38 -13.52 -2.55 23.32
N ILE A 39 -12.80 -2.43 22.21
CA ILE A 39 -11.35 -2.63 22.16
C ILE A 39 -10.72 -1.53 21.32
N PHE A 40 -9.61 -0.97 21.83
CA PHE A 40 -8.74 -0.02 21.12
C PHE A 40 -7.27 -0.22 21.52
N HIS A 41 -6.68 -1.36 21.18
CA HIS A 41 -5.32 -1.69 21.67
C HIS A 41 -4.25 -1.18 20.70
N PHE A 42 -3.28 -0.43 21.23
CA PHE A 42 -2.07 -0.09 20.50
C PHE A 42 -1.23 -1.35 20.25
N PHE A 43 -0.66 -1.45 19.06
CA PHE A 43 0.34 -2.46 18.77
C PHE A 43 1.26 -2.04 17.62
N TYR A 44 2.34 -2.79 17.43
CA TYR A 44 3.18 -2.67 16.26
C TYR A 44 2.64 -3.55 15.12
N CYS A 45 1.93 -2.91 14.19
CA CYS A 45 1.34 -3.55 13.05
C CYS A 45 2.39 -4.03 12.03
N PRO A 46 2.44 -5.33 11.70
CA PRO A 46 3.35 -5.84 10.70
C PRO A 46 2.90 -5.40 9.32
N ILE A 47 3.77 -4.66 8.63
CA ILE A 47 3.59 -4.22 7.25
C ILE A 47 4.51 -5.05 6.36
N SER A 48 3.91 -5.86 5.49
CA SER A 48 4.63 -6.57 4.44
C SER A 48 4.78 -5.65 3.23
N VAL A 49 6.01 -5.40 2.82
CA VAL A 49 6.32 -4.72 1.56
C VAL A 49 6.50 -5.81 0.51
N ALA A 50 5.87 -5.64 -0.65
CA ALA A 50 5.99 -6.60 -1.74
C ALA A 50 6.27 -5.94 -3.08
N LEU A 51 7.01 -6.66 -3.91
CA LEU A 51 7.19 -6.34 -5.32
C LEU A 51 6.13 -7.06 -6.15
N VAL A 52 5.52 -6.32 -7.05
CA VAL A 52 4.45 -6.75 -7.95
C VAL A 52 4.96 -6.67 -9.37
N ASP A 53 5.07 -7.82 -10.03
CA ASP A 53 5.31 -7.89 -11.46
C ASP A 53 3.96 -7.80 -12.17
N ALA A 54 3.73 -6.73 -12.92
CA ALA A 54 2.45 -6.42 -13.57
C ALA A 54 2.60 -6.15 -15.07
N ASP A 55 1.50 -6.34 -15.80
CA ASP A 55 1.35 -5.97 -17.21
C ASP A 55 0.69 -4.59 -17.29
N GLU A 56 1.38 -3.60 -17.84
CA GLU A 56 0.85 -2.26 -18.06
C GLU A 56 0.54 -2.04 -19.53
N TYR A 57 -0.69 -1.65 -19.83
CA TYR A 57 -1.14 -1.39 -21.19
C TYR A 57 -1.09 0.10 -21.51
N ILE A 58 -0.38 0.44 -22.58
CA ILE A 58 -0.18 1.83 -23.02
C ILE A 58 -0.65 1.96 -24.46
N ARG A 59 -1.25 3.12 -24.77
CA ARG A 59 -1.58 3.55 -26.12
C ARG A 59 -0.69 4.73 -26.47
N GLU A 60 0.06 4.60 -27.54
CA GLU A 60 1.01 5.60 -28.03
C GLU A 60 0.76 5.86 -29.51
N GLU A 61 1.28 6.98 -30.01
CA GLU A 61 1.34 7.19 -31.45
C GLU A 61 2.46 6.32 -32.06
N TYR A 62 2.22 5.81 -33.26
CA TYR A 62 3.27 5.15 -34.03
C TYR A 62 4.24 6.19 -34.60
N GLU A 63 5.51 5.82 -34.68
CA GLU A 63 6.36 6.44 -35.69
C GLU A 63 5.95 5.90 -37.07
N SER A 64 5.89 6.76 -38.10
CA SER A 64 5.39 6.41 -39.44
C SER A 64 6.02 5.15 -40.04
N LEU A 65 7.28 4.88 -39.70
CA LEU A 65 8.03 3.70 -40.14
C LEU A 65 7.53 2.40 -39.50
N GLU A 66 7.24 2.42 -38.20
CA GLU A 66 6.81 1.25 -37.43
C GLU A 66 5.49 0.70 -37.98
N LEU A 67 4.52 1.59 -38.19
CA LEU A 67 3.22 1.22 -38.74
C LEU A 67 3.31 0.73 -40.18
N LEU A 68 4.17 1.35 -41.00
CA LEU A 68 4.40 0.90 -42.38
C LEU A 68 4.93 -0.53 -42.40
N ILE A 69 6.00 -0.80 -41.65
CA ILE A 69 6.62 -2.12 -41.59
C ILE A 69 5.62 -3.16 -41.06
N LEU A 70 4.85 -2.82 -40.03
CA LEU A 70 3.84 -3.72 -39.47
C LEU A 70 2.73 -4.06 -40.48
N LYS A 71 2.24 -3.08 -41.26
CA LYS A 71 1.24 -3.30 -42.33
C LYS A 71 1.77 -4.16 -43.47
N LEU A 72 3.02 -3.96 -43.87
CA LEU A 72 3.65 -4.79 -44.90
C LEU A 72 3.83 -6.23 -44.40
N TYR A 73 4.17 -6.39 -43.13
CA TYR A 73 4.28 -7.69 -42.49
C TYR A 73 2.93 -8.44 -42.47
N ASP A 74 1.83 -7.74 -42.14
CA ASP A 74 0.47 -8.28 -42.20
C ASP A 74 0.04 -8.65 -43.64
N ALA A 75 0.49 -7.88 -44.63
CA ALA A 75 0.29 -8.17 -46.05
C ALA A 75 1.14 -9.34 -46.59
N GLY A 76 1.94 -10.00 -45.74
CA GLY A 76 2.75 -11.17 -46.09
C GLY A 76 4.20 -10.87 -46.48
N LEU A 77 4.64 -9.61 -46.42
CA LEU A 77 6.05 -9.24 -46.62
C LEU A 77 6.79 -9.35 -45.30
N THR A 78 7.20 -10.57 -44.94
CA THR A 78 7.76 -10.87 -43.61
C THR A 78 9.29 -10.82 -43.53
N THR A 79 9.98 -10.64 -44.66
CA THR A 79 11.46 -10.61 -44.73
C THR A 79 12.00 -9.21 -44.97
N VAL A 80 13.18 -8.93 -44.39
CA VAL A 80 13.89 -7.65 -44.53
C VAL A 80 14.11 -7.30 -46.01
N ASP A 81 14.51 -8.28 -46.82
CA ASP A 81 14.76 -8.09 -48.25
C ASP A 81 13.50 -7.74 -49.02
N ALA A 82 12.38 -8.42 -48.73
CA ALA A 82 11.11 -8.15 -49.40
C ALA A 82 10.59 -6.74 -49.07
N ILE A 83 10.65 -6.35 -47.80
CA ILE A 83 10.25 -5.01 -47.35
C ILE A 83 11.17 -3.95 -47.94
N SER A 84 12.49 -4.16 -47.93
CA SER A 84 13.47 -3.21 -48.49
C SER A 84 13.26 -3.02 -49.99
N THR A 85 12.95 -4.09 -50.73
CA THR A 85 12.67 -4.03 -52.17
C THR A 85 11.43 -3.18 -52.47
N VAL A 86 10.38 -3.28 -51.66
CA VAL A 86 9.12 -2.56 -51.88
C VAL A 86 9.19 -1.10 -51.40
N THR A 87 9.91 -0.84 -50.31
CA THR A 87 9.93 0.48 -49.66
C THR A 87 11.12 1.33 -50.04
N GLY A 88 12.21 0.73 -50.55
CA GLY A 88 13.49 1.40 -50.76
C GLY A 88 14.24 1.74 -49.46
N LEU A 89 13.75 1.29 -48.31
CA LEU A 89 14.36 1.57 -47.01
C LEU A 89 15.61 0.73 -46.77
N ASP A 90 16.52 1.29 -45.97
CA ASP A 90 17.73 0.61 -45.53
C ASP A 90 17.39 -0.68 -44.76
N LYS A 91 18.09 -1.77 -45.09
CA LYS A 91 17.84 -3.09 -44.51
C LYS A 91 18.10 -3.13 -43.01
N ASN A 92 19.09 -2.38 -42.50
CA ASN A 92 19.37 -2.37 -41.07
C ASN A 92 18.27 -1.63 -40.30
N LEU A 93 17.74 -0.56 -40.87
CA LEU A 93 16.59 0.15 -40.30
C LEU A 93 15.37 -0.77 -40.21
N ILE A 94 15.03 -1.47 -41.29
CA ILE A 94 13.92 -2.44 -41.31
C ILE A 94 14.15 -3.56 -40.27
N ALA A 95 15.35 -4.13 -40.22
CA ALA A 95 15.68 -5.18 -39.26
C ALA A 95 15.48 -4.72 -37.81
N LYS A 96 15.94 -3.51 -37.47
CA LYS A 96 15.74 -2.91 -36.15
C LYS A 96 14.26 -2.70 -35.82
N THR A 97 13.48 -2.18 -36.76
CA THR A 97 12.05 -1.98 -36.53
C THR A 97 11.29 -3.31 -36.37
N ILE A 98 11.63 -4.35 -37.15
CA ILE A 98 11.06 -5.69 -36.97
C ILE A 98 11.42 -6.23 -35.57
N GLU A 99 12.66 -6.04 -35.11
CA GLU A 99 13.04 -6.44 -33.75
C GLU A 99 12.23 -5.71 -32.68
N LEU A 100 11.97 -4.40 -32.84
CA LEU A 100 11.10 -3.64 -31.93
C LEU A 100 9.67 -4.20 -31.91
N LEU A 101 9.08 -4.42 -33.10
CA LEU A 101 7.74 -4.98 -33.26
C LEU A 101 7.62 -6.40 -32.67
N LYS A 102 8.71 -7.18 -32.68
CA LYS A 102 8.77 -8.52 -32.08
C LYS A 102 8.98 -8.49 -30.56
N LYS A 103 9.99 -7.77 -30.08
CA LYS A 103 10.50 -7.87 -28.69
C LYS A 103 9.83 -6.87 -27.76
N ALA A 104 9.78 -5.60 -28.16
CA ALA A 104 9.27 -4.53 -27.31
C ALA A 104 7.74 -4.44 -27.39
N TYR A 105 7.20 -4.39 -28.61
CA TYR A 105 5.76 -4.14 -28.80
C TYR A 105 4.93 -5.41 -28.87
N ARG A 106 5.57 -6.57 -29.08
CA ARG A 106 4.92 -7.88 -29.19
C ARG A 106 3.78 -7.91 -30.23
N HIS A 107 3.88 -7.08 -31.27
CA HIS A 107 2.96 -7.05 -32.41
C HIS A 107 3.18 -8.21 -33.37
N ILE A 108 4.38 -8.80 -33.33
CA ILE A 108 4.78 -9.95 -34.14
C ILE A 108 5.29 -11.05 -33.21
N ALA A 109 4.73 -12.25 -33.32
CA ALA A 109 5.21 -13.44 -32.61
C ALA A 109 5.14 -14.66 -33.54
N ASN A 110 6.15 -15.54 -33.48
CA ASN A 110 6.25 -16.72 -34.36
C ASN A 110 6.05 -16.38 -35.85
N ASP A 111 6.63 -15.25 -36.27
CA ASP A 111 6.53 -14.68 -37.62
C ASP A 111 5.08 -14.42 -38.11
N GLN A 112 4.16 -14.17 -37.17
CA GLN A 112 2.78 -13.79 -37.45
C GLN A 112 2.39 -12.54 -36.65
N ILE A 113 1.42 -11.79 -37.19
CA ILE A 113 0.82 -10.65 -36.48
C ILE A 113 0.00 -11.17 -35.30
N THR A 114 0.28 -10.66 -34.10
CA THR A 114 -0.48 -10.97 -32.88
C THR A 114 -1.81 -10.23 -32.87
N GLU A 115 -2.72 -10.58 -31.95
CA GLU A 115 -3.98 -9.83 -31.76
C GLU A 115 -3.71 -8.35 -31.43
N LEU A 116 -2.69 -8.09 -30.61
CA LEU A 116 -2.26 -6.74 -30.26
C LEU A 116 -1.72 -5.96 -31.47
N GLY A 117 -0.93 -6.63 -32.33
CA GLY A 117 -0.46 -6.07 -33.59
C GLY A 117 -1.62 -5.75 -34.54
N ARG A 118 -2.59 -6.65 -34.66
CA ARG A 118 -3.77 -6.46 -35.51
C ARG A 118 -4.66 -5.31 -35.02
N LEU A 119 -4.89 -5.23 -33.70
CA LEU A 119 -5.58 -4.10 -33.09
C LEU A 119 -4.88 -2.77 -33.42
N SER A 120 -3.56 -2.75 -33.28
CA SER A 120 -2.75 -1.56 -33.55
C SER A 120 -2.77 -1.12 -35.02
N ILE A 121 -2.75 -2.07 -35.96
CA ILE A 121 -2.93 -1.79 -37.40
C ILE A 121 -4.31 -1.17 -37.67
N ASN A 122 -5.36 -1.77 -37.10
CA ASN A 122 -6.75 -1.38 -37.35
C ASN A 122 -7.07 0.01 -36.80
N GLU A 123 -6.58 0.33 -35.60
CA GLU A 123 -6.77 1.65 -34.98
C GLU A 123 -5.75 2.69 -35.48
N GLY A 124 -4.64 2.26 -36.09
CA GLY A 124 -3.53 3.14 -36.44
C GLY A 124 -2.80 3.73 -35.23
N ILE A 125 -3.00 3.14 -34.05
CA ILE A 125 -2.42 3.54 -32.76
C ILE A 125 -1.50 2.42 -32.30
N LYS A 126 -0.41 2.71 -31.60
CA LYS A 126 0.51 1.72 -31.05
C LYS A 126 -0.02 1.23 -29.70
N HIS A 127 -0.54 0.00 -29.65
CA HIS A 127 -0.98 -0.64 -28.41
C HIS A 127 0.14 -1.54 -27.87
N VAL A 128 0.65 -1.29 -26.67
CA VAL A 128 1.77 -2.03 -26.09
C VAL A 128 1.44 -2.52 -24.70
N ILE A 129 1.95 -3.70 -24.35
CA ILE A 129 1.92 -4.25 -23.00
C ILE A 129 3.36 -4.29 -22.48
N TYR A 130 3.66 -3.45 -21.50
CA TYR A 130 4.94 -3.41 -20.82
C TYR A 130 4.90 -4.25 -19.55
N GLU A 131 6.01 -4.94 -19.29
CA GLU A 131 6.21 -5.61 -18.01
C GLU A 131 6.82 -4.61 -17.02
N VAL A 132 6.05 -4.24 -16.01
CA VAL A 132 6.46 -3.26 -15.00
C VAL A 132 6.58 -3.90 -13.63
N LYS A 133 7.41 -3.30 -12.79
CA LYS A 133 7.51 -3.64 -11.36
C LYS A 133 6.95 -2.52 -10.53
N ARG A 134 6.06 -2.84 -9.60
CA ARG A 134 5.50 -1.91 -8.63
C ARG A 134 5.76 -2.41 -7.24
N GLU A 135 5.92 -1.51 -6.30
CA GLU A 135 5.98 -1.87 -4.89
C GLU A 135 4.66 -1.49 -4.24
N ILE A 136 4.12 -2.39 -3.41
CA ILE A 136 2.90 -2.16 -2.65
C ILE A 136 3.13 -2.62 -1.20
N GLN A 137 2.24 -2.16 -0.30
CA GLN A 137 2.28 -2.51 1.11
C GLN A 137 1.02 -3.28 1.51
N PHE A 138 1.20 -4.21 2.44
CA PHE A 138 0.13 -4.99 3.05
C PHE A 138 0.17 -4.88 4.57
N GLU A 139 -1.00 -4.77 5.17
CA GLU A 139 -1.22 -5.14 6.56
C GLU A 139 -1.16 -6.68 6.67
N ALA A 140 -0.16 -7.23 7.36
CA ALA A 140 0.19 -8.66 7.29
C ALA A 140 -0.60 -9.59 8.23
N ILE A 141 -1.43 -9.04 9.14
CA ILE A 141 -2.31 -9.82 10.03
C ILE A 141 -3.52 -10.30 9.26
N THR A 142 -4.14 -9.42 8.48
CA THR A 142 -5.28 -9.78 7.63
C THR A 142 -4.83 -10.07 6.20
N GLY A 143 -3.63 -9.63 5.79
CA GLY A 143 -3.12 -9.75 4.42
C GLY A 143 -3.70 -8.69 3.47
N THR A 144 -4.07 -7.52 4.00
CA THR A 144 -4.83 -6.49 3.29
C THR A 144 -3.90 -5.51 2.60
N VAL A 145 -4.07 -5.32 1.28
CA VAL A 145 -3.39 -4.26 0.51
C VAL A 145 -3.75 -2.89 1.08
N LEU A 146 -2.76 -2.07 1.40
CA LEU A 146 -2.97 -0.72 1.90
C LEU A 146 -3.35 0.24 0.77
N ASP A 147 -4.40 1.02 0.98
CA ASP A 147 -4.73 2.16 0.11
C ASP A 147 -3.66 3.24 0.23
N ARG A 148 -3.54 4.10 -0.79
CA ARG A 148 -2.60 5.23 -0.81
C ARG A 148 -2.73 6.16 0.40
N GLU A 149 -3.93 6.37 0.92
CA GLU A 149 -4.17 7.26 2.06
C GLU A 149 -3.53 6.75 3.37
N ILE A 150 -3.43 5.44 3.52
CA ILE A 150 -2.88 4.76 4.72
C ILE A 150 -1.58 4.03 4.42
N GLU A 151 -1.00 4.24 3.23
CA GLU A 151 0.32 3.74 2.88
C GLU A 151 1.37 4.41 3.79
N GLN A 152 2.25 3.60 4.37
CA GLN A 152 3.23 4.09 5.32
C GLN A 152 4.51 4.54 4.61
N ARG A 153 5.10 5.62 5.11
CA ARG A 153 6.42 6.06 4.66
C ARG A 153 7.48 5.04 5.05
N LYS A 154 8.21 4.51 4.07
CA LYS A 154 9.21 3.44 4.29
C LYS A 154 10.33 3.83 5.24
N ASP A 155 10.72 5.10 5.25
CA ASP A 155 11.74 5.64 6.16
C ASP A 155 11.27 5.77 7.61
N LYS A 156 9.96 5.66 7.85
CA LYS A 156 9.34 5.67 9.18
C LYS A 156 8.92 4.29 9.67
N LEU A 157 9.08 3.27 8.83
CA LEU A 157 8.78 1.89 9.17
C LEU A 157 9.92 1.28 9.99
N LEU A 158 9.58 0.72 11.15
CA LEU A 158 10.54 0.12 12.06
C LEU A 158 11.10 -1.18 11.48
N LYS A 159 12.42 -1.34 11.57
CA LYS A 159 13.14 -2.54 11.16
C LYS A 159 13.40 -3.39 12.40
N GLY A 160 13.01 -4.66 12.36
CA GLY A 160 13.34 -5.61 13.42
C GLY A 160 12.98 -5.07 14.81
N LEU A 161 11.73 -5.24 15.23
CA LEU A 161 11.37 -4.91 16.61
C LEU A 161 12.21 -5.74 17.60
N ASP A 162 12.16 -5.43 18.89
CA ASP A 162 12.64 -6.29 19.97
C ASP A 162 11.58 -7.34 20.36
N PRO A 163 11.91 -8.65 20.51
CA PRO A 163 10.92 -9.72 20.72
C PRO A 163 10.11 -9.60 22.01
N ARG A 164 10.53 -8.74 22.93
CA ARG A 164 9.86 -8.50 24.21
C ARG A 164 8.60 -7.62 24.11
N TYR A 165 8.40 -6.94 22.98
CA TYR A 165 7.16 -6.19 22.73
C TYR A 165 6.10 -7.12 22.15
N SER A 166 4.82 -6.89 22.47
CA SER A 166 3.73 -7.69 21.91
C SER A 166 3.77 -7.64 20.39
N ARG A 167 3.81 -8.82 19.77
CA ARG A 167 3.86 -9.00 18.33
C ARG A 167 2.78 -9.96 17.90
N PRO A 168 1.76 -9.50 17.18
CA PRO A 168 1.11 -10.39 16.25
C PRO A 168 2.17 -10.95 15.29
N LEU A 169 2.30 -12.27 15.28
CA LEU A 169 3.07 -12.96 14.25
C LEU A 169 2.37 -12.75 12.89
N PRO A 170 3.13 -12.50 11.82
CA PRO A 170 2.58 -12.42 10.46
C PRO A 170 2.06 -13.79 10.02
N ILE A 171 1.09 -13.81 9.11
CA ILE A 171 0.71 -15.03 8.37
C ILE A 171 1.91 -15.50 7.53
N ASN A 172 2.09 -16.82 7.36
CA ASN A 172 3.16 -17.40 6.53
C ASN A 172 3.21 -16.73 5.15
N THR A 173 4.35 -16.11 4.84
CA THR A 173 4.52 -15.20 3.70
C THR A 173 4.40 -15.88 2.33
N VAL A 174 4.80 -17.16 2.21
CA VAL A 174 4.82 -17.89 0.93
C VAL A 174 3.41 -18.26 0.45
N GLU A 175 2.52 -18.68 1.34
CA GLU A 175 1.11 -18.95 0.99
C GLU A 175 0.38 -17.65 0.65
N MET A 176 0.72 -16.58 1.37
CA MET A 176 0.21 -15.22 1.11
C MET A 176 0.51 -14.77 -0.33
N ASP A 177 1.74 -14.88 -0.83
CA ASP A 177 2.10 -14.35 -2.15
C ASP A 177 1.22 -14.90 -3.30
N VAL A 178 0.85 -16.19 -3.27
CA VAL A 178 0.00 -16.82 -4.31
C VAL A 178 -1.47 -16.42 -4.17
N GLU A 179 -2.01 -16.45 -2.96
CA GLU A 179 -3.41 -16.10 -2.70
C GLU A 179 -3.66 -14.60 -2.91
N VAL A 180 -2.72 -13.76 -2.46
CA VAL A 180 -2.72 -12.32 -2.68
C VAL A 180 -2.68 -11.98 -4.16
N THR A 181 -1.85 -12.67 -4.95
CA THR A 181 -1.83 -12.47 -6.41
C THR A 181 -3.22 -12.72 -7.02
N LYS A 182 -3.91 -13.78 -6.58
CA LYS A 182 -5.28 -14.09 -7.04
C LYS A 182 -6.31 -13.05 -6.57
N ASP A 183 -6.25 -12.65 -5.30
CA ASP A 183 -7.16 -11.66 -4.71
C ASP A 183 -7.01 -10.30 -5.38
N ILE A 184 -5.76 -9.85 -5.59
CA ILE A 184 -5.47 -8.60 -6.31
C ILE A 184 -6.02 -8.63 -7.73
N ASN A 185 -5.81 -9.71 -8.49
CA ASN A 185 -6.35 -9.79 -9.85
C ASN A 185 -7.89 -9.78 -9.86
N LYS A 186 -8.54 -10.45 -8.90
CA LYS A 186 -10.00 -10.46 -8.78
C LYS A 186 -10.57 -9.07 -8.50
N ARG A 187 -9.81 -8.24 -7.78
CA ARG A 187 -10.21 -6.89 -7.32
C ARG A 187 -9.42 -5.78 -7.99
N LEU A 188 -8.77 -6.07 -9.11
CA LEU A 188 -7.76 -5.19 -9.70
C LEU A 188 -8.35 -3.82 -10.05
N ASP A 189 -9.60 -3.79 -10.50
CA ASP A 189 -10.28 -2.54 -10.84
C ASP A 189 -10.62 -1.69 -9.61
N GLU A 190 -10.86 -2.31 -8.44
CA GLU A 190 -10.98 -1.57 -7.18
C GLU A 190 -9.65 -0.90 -6.82
N TYR A 191 -8.54 -1.62 -6.98
CA TYR A 191 -7.20 -1.12 -6.64
C TYR A 191 -6.68 -0.04 -7.61
N LYS A 192 -7.27 0.08 -8.80
CA LYS A 192 -7.02 1.17 -9.76
C LYS A 192 -7.89 2.40 -9.52
N ASN A 193 -8.98 2.26 -8.75
CA ASN A 193 -9.88 3.39 -8.50
C ASN A 193 -9.11 4.51 -7.80
N LEU A 194 -9.46 5.76 -8.08
CA LEU A 194 -8.79 6.96 -7.56
C LEU A 194 -8.75 7.00 -6.02
N GLU A 195 -9.73 6.41 -5.37
CA GLU A 195 -9.83 6.36 -3.90
C GLU A 195 -8.76 5.45 -3.28
N LYS A 196 -8.52 4.27 -3.86
CA LYS A 196 -7.47 3.36 -3.38
C LYS A 196 -6.11 3.72 -3.96
N SER A 197 -6.07 4.00 -5.27
CA SER A 197 -4.91 4.43 -6.05
C SER A 197 -3.66 3.58 -5.82
N VAL A 198 -3.82 2.26 -5.62
CA VAL A 198 -2.73 1.32 -5.40
C VAL A 198 -2.00 1.02 -6.70
N PHE A 199 -2.74 0.84 -7.79
CA PHE A 199 -2.20 0.59 -9.12
C PHE A 199 -2.59 1.69 -10.10
N ASP A 200 -1.73 1.92 -11.09
CA ASP A 200 -2.07 2.76 -12.23
C ASP A 200 -3.24 2.16 -13.02
N LYS A 201 -4.11 3.02 -13.54
CA LYS A 201 -5.30 2.62 -14.32
C LYS A 201 -4.99 1.72 -15.52
N ASN A 202 -3.76 1.81 -16.01
CA ASN A 202 -3.25 1.11 -17.17
C ASN A 202 -2.81 -0.33 -16.88
N ILE A 203 -2.67 -0.72 -15.60
CA ILE A 203 -2.36 -2.11 -15.24
C ILE A 203 -3.47 -3.03 -15.75
N LYS A 204 -3.13 -4.15 -16.39
CA LYS A 204 -4.09 -5.13 -16.92
C LYS A 204 -4.16 -6.39 -16.08
N SER A 205 -3.02 -6.84 -15.61
CA SER A 205 -2.90 -8.04 -14.79
C SER A 205 -1.70 -7.94 -13.88
N VAL A 206 -1.80 -8.60 -12.73
CA VAL A 206 -0.67 -8.85 -11.85
C VAL A 206 -0.20 -10.29 -12.10
N ARG A 207 1.03 -10.46 -12.57
CA ARG A 207 1.61 -11.78 -12.85
C ARG A 207 2.11 -12.45 -11.58
N LYS A 208 2.74 -11.66 -10.70
CA LYS A 208 3.37 -12.18 -9.49
C LYS A 208 3.43 -11.12 -8.41
N VAL A 209 3.19 -11.53 -7.17
CA VAL A 209 3.55 -10.79 -5.96
C VAL A 209 4.68 -11.53 -5.25
N THR A 210 5.65 -10.79 -4.73
CA THR A 210 6.75 -11.34 -3.95
C THR A 210 7.01 -10.44 -2.75
N THR A 211 6.67 -10.94 -1.58
CA THR A 211 7.00 -10.29 -0.31
C THR A 211 8.52 -10.14 -0.20
N ASN A 212 8.98 -8.90 -0.06
CA ASN A 212 10.42 -8.59 -0.01
C ASN A 212 10.90 -8.33 1.41
N MET A 213 10.06 -7.73 2.27
CA MET A 213 10.47 -7.21 3.55
C MET A 213 9.27 -7.15 4.50
N LEU A 214 9.49 -7.54 5.75
CA LEU A 214 8.58 -7.26 6.84
C LEU A 214 9.08 -6.07 7.64
N ARG A 215 8.18 -5.14 7.92
CA ARG A 215 8.42 -3.93 8.71
C ARG A 215 7.27 -3.73 9.70
N TYR A 216 7.39 -2.72 10.54
CA TYR A 216 6.35 -2.43 11.52
C TYR A 216 6.02 -0.95 11.59
N THR A 217 4.75 -0.65 11.84
CA THR A 217 4.27 0.71 12.12
C THR A 217 3.36 0.69 13.34
N SER A 218 3.11 1.84 13.95
CA SER A 218 2.09 1.97 14.98
C SER A 218 0.69 1.80 14.39
N GLY A 219 -0.12 0.92 14.98
CA GLY A 219 -1.51 0.70 14.61
C GLY A 219 -2.37 0.46 15.85
N TYR A 220 -3.69 0.43 15.67
CA TYR A 220 -4.62 0.04 16.71
C TYR A 220 -5.52 -1.10 16.23
N ALA A 221 -5.71 -2.09 17.09
CA ALA A 221 -6.74 -3.11 16.90
C ALA A 221 -8.03 -2.63 17.56
N VAL A 222 -9.13 -2.71 16.83
CA VAL A 222 -10.39 -2.08 17.15
C VAL A 222 -11.51 -3.12 17.12
N SER A 223 -12.39 -3.08 18.11
CA SER A 223 -13.62 -3.87 18.12
C SER A 223 -14.76 -3.04 18.67
N PHE A 224 -15.92 -3.11 18.03
CA PHE A 224 -17.18 -2.55 18.53
C PHE A 224 -18.09 -3.66 19.02
N ASP A 225 -19.02 -3.35 19.93
CA ASP A 225 -20.00 -4.30 20.48
C ASP A 225 -21.00 -4.83 19.45
N PHE A 226 -21.33 -4.02 18.46
CA PHE A 226 -22.31 -4.34 17.42
C PHE A 226 -21.70 -4.98 16.18
N LEU A 227 -20.36 -4.99 16.06
CA LEU A 227 -19.65 -5.60 14.95
C LEU A 227 -19.14 -7.00 15.34
N PRO A 228 -19.39 -8.03 14.52
CA PRO A 228 -18.96 -9.39 14.85
C PRO A 228 -17.44 -9.55 14.89
N ASP A 229 -16.71 -8.79 14.08
CA ASP A 229 -15.28 -9.00 13.88
C ASP A 229 -14.46 -7.74 14.22
N PRO A 230 -13.30 -7.89 14.88
CA PRO A 230 -12.36 -6.78 15.03
C PRO A 230 -11.70 -6.40 13.71
N PHE A 231 -11.11 -5.22 13.65
CA PHE A 231 -10.31 -4.75 12.53
C PHE A 231 -9.11 -3.92 13.00
N ILE A 232 -8.21 -3.60 12.08
CA ILE A 232 -7.02 -2.78 12.36
C ILE A 232 -7.21 -1.41 11.73
N ILE A 233 -6.84 -0.36 12.46
CA ILE A 233 -6.74 0.99 11.91
C ILE A 233 -5.29 1.42 11.82
N LEU A 234 -4.95 2.12 10.74
CA LEU A 234 -3.64 2.71 10.53
C LEU A 234 -3.76 4.22 10.34
N ARG A 235 -2.67 4.90 10.71
CA ARG A 235 -2.52 6.32 10.50
C ARG A 235 -2.37 6.60 9.02
N GLY A 236 -3.16 7.53 8.52
CA GLY A 236 -3.14 7.96 7.14
C GLY A 236 -3.32 9.45 6.99
N ARG A 237 -3.42 9.87 5.74
CA ARG A 237 -3.65 11.25 5.32
C ARG A 237 -4.58 11.27 4.13
N SER A 238 -5.68 12.01 4.23
CA SER A 238 -6.54 12.30 3.09
C SER A 238 -6.47 13.79 2.73
N PHE A 239 -6.79 14.13 1.49
CA PHE A 239 -6.81 15.52 1.05
C PHE A 239 -8.19 16.12 1.30
N SER A 240 -8.27 17.08 2.22
CA SER A 240 -9.50 17.84 2.44
C SER A 240 -9.65 18.88 1.34
N LYS A 241 -10.71 18.74 0.53
CA LYS A 241 -11.07 19.76 -0.49
C LYS A 241 -11.46 21.10 0.15
N THR A 242 -12.08 21.04 1.32
CA THR A 242 -12.54 22.22 2.07
C THR A 242 -11.36 23.01 2.62
N GLU A 243 -10.41 22.33 3.26
CA GLU A 243 -9.23 22.96 3.86
C GLU A 243 -8.07 23.12 2.87
N LYS A 244 -8.19 22.55 1.67
CA LYS A 244 -7.14 22.50 0.61
C LYS A 244 -5.79 21.99 1.12
N ARG A 245 -5.80 21.13 2.13
CA ARG A 245 -4.60 20.54 2.74
C ARG A 245 -4.83 19.08 3.07
N SER A 246 -3.72 18.38 3.28
CA SER A 246 -3.76 17.02 3.81
C SER A 246 -4.15 17.04 5.29
N VAL A 247 -5.17 16.28 5.65
CA VAL A 247 -5.66 16.14 7.02
C VAL A 247 -5.32 14.75 7.51
N LEU A 248 -4.93 14.68 8.78
CA LEU A 248 -4.59 13.43 9.43
C LEU A 248 -5.86 12.59 9.66
N MET A 249 -5.75 11.29 9.46
CA MET A 249 -6.84 10.35 9.72
C MET A 249 -6.32 9.04 10.30
N TRP A 250 -7.20 8.32 10.97
CA TRP A 250 -7.03 6.92 11.32
C TRP A 250 -8.12 6.12 10.62
N LYS A 251 -7.74 5.16 9.77
CA LYS A 251 -8.69 4.46 8.89
C LYS A 251 -8.55 2.95 9.02
N PRO A 252 -9.68 2.20 9.02
CA PRO A 252 -9.66 0.76 8.92
C PRO A 252 -8.89 0.30 7.68
N THR A 253 -7.95 -0.63 7.86
CA THR A 253 -7.23 -1.24 6.73
C THR A 253 -8.18 -2.07 5.89
N ALA A 254 -9.03 -2.87 6.55
CA ALA A 254 -10.18 -3.58 6.01
C ALA A 254 -11.20 -3.92 7.10
N ILE A 255 -12.42 -4.24 6.68
CA ILE A 255 -13.47 -4.83 7.52
C ILE A 255 -13.92 -6.18 6.93
N SER A 256 -14.49 -7.05 7.77
CA SER A 256 -15.01 -8.33 7.32
C SER A 256 -16.31 -8.19 6.52
N GLN A 257 -16.71 -9.24 5.81
CA GLN A 257 -17.99 -9.27 5.09
C GLN A 257 -19.17 -9.18 6.06
N ASP A 258 -19.07 -9.83 7.22
CA ASP A 258 -20.13 -9.77 8.24
C ASP A 258 -20.23 -8.37 8.85
N ASN A 259 -19.10 -7.71 9.13
CA ASN A 259 -19.10 -6.30 9.54
C ASN A 259 -19.73 -5.40 8.47
N ALA A 260 -19.35 -5.60 7.20
CA ALA A 260 -19.90 -4.82 6.09
C ALA A 260 -21.42 -5.02 5.96
N GLN A 261 -21.91 -6.25 6.13
CA GLN A 261 -23.35 -6.54 6.12
C GLN A 261 -24.08 -5.82 7.25
N VAL A 262 -23.57 -5.88 8.48
CA VAL A 262 -24.16 -5.17 9.64
C VAL A 262 -24.21 -3.66 9.40
N LEU A 263 -23.14 -3.08 8.83
CA LEU A 263 -23.09 -1.66 8.50
C LEU A 263 -24.10 -1.28 7.40
N GLN A 264 -24.21 -2.09 6.35
CA GLN A 264 -25.20 -1.89 5.28
C GLN A 264 -26.64 -1.97 5.80
N GLU A 265 -26.94 -2.94 6.67
CA GLU A 265 -28.26 -3.07 7.32
C GLU A 265 -28.62 -1.84 8.16
N ARG A 266 -27.61 -1.09 8.61
CA ARG A 266 -27.72 0.16 9.36
C ARG A 266 -27.59 1.41 8.49
N ASN A 267 -27.66 1.28 7.16
CA ASN A 267 -27.56 2.35 6.16
C ASN A 267 -26.23 3.11 6.15
N VAL A 268 -25.13 2.47 6.57
CA VAL A 268 -23.78 3.02 6.40
C VAL A 268 -23.28 2.70 4.99
N ASP A 269 -22.71 3.71 4.33
CA ASP A 269 -22.05 3.51 3.03
C ASP A 269 -20.73 2.76 3.22
N ILE A 270 -20.70 1.52 2.74
CA ILE A 270 -19.51 0.67 2.85
C ILE A 270 -18.51 0.85 1.70
N LEU A 271 -18.80 1.70 0.71
CA LEU A 271 -17.90 1.90 -0.45
C LEU A 271 -16.55 2.50 -0.05
N SER A 272 -16.50 3.23 1.07
CA SER A 272 -15.28 3.79 1.66
C SER A 272 -14.40 2.76 2.37
N TYR A 273 -14.90 1.52 2.55
CA TYR A 273 -14.21 0.45 3.28
C TYR A 273 -13.67 -0.64 2.35
N ASN A 274 -12.50 -1.16 2.70
CA ASN A 274 -11.98 -2.38 2.11
C ASN A 274 -12.66 -3.60 2.74
N VAL A 275 -13.63 -4.20 2.05
CA VAL A 275 -14.30 -5.43 2.54
C VAL A 275 -13.51 -6.67 2.14
N ARG A 276 -13.33 -7.62 3.08
CA ARG A 276 -12.66 -8.90 2.85
C ARG A 276 -13.41 -10.05 3.51
N GLY A 277 -13.17 -11.28 3.03
CA GLY A 277 -13.81 -12.48 3.59
C GLY A 277 -13.48 -12.68 5.08
N ASN A 278 -14.45 -13.20 5.85
CA ASN A 278 -14.35 -13.27 7.31
C ASN A 278 -13.14 -14.07 7.80
N HIS A 279 -12.72 -15.10 7.06
CA HIS A 279 -11.57 -15.94 7.41
C HIS A 279 -10.24 -15.18 7.53
N TYR A 280 -10.10 -14.02 6.85
CA TYR A 280 -8.90 -13.17 6.98
C TYR A 280 -8.78 -12.50 8.36
N PHE A 281 -9.87 -12.46 9.13
CA PHE A 281 -9.91 -11.86 10.47
C PHE A 281 -9.82 -12.89 11.59
N ASP A 282 -9.82 -14.20 11.27
CA ASP A 282 -9.82 -15.28 12.26
C ASP A 282 -8.60 -15.26 13.18
N TYR A 283 -7.45 -14.87 12.64
CA TYR A 283 -6.23 -14.72 13.44
C TYR A 283 -6.36 -13.52 14.39
N LEU A 284 -6.76 -12.35 13.88
CA LEU A 284 -6.98 -11.15 14.67
C LEU A 284 -7.97 -11.39 15.82
N LYS A 285 -9.09 -12.08 15.56
CA LYS A 285 -10.07 -12.46 16.60
C LYS A 285 -9.46 -13.25 17.76
N LYS A 286 -8.52 -14.14 17.46
CA LYS A 286 -7.88 -15.00 18.45
C LYS A 286 -6.85 -14.25 19.29
N THR A 287 -6.16 -13.29 18.69
CA THR A 287 -4.99 -12.65 19.29
C THR A 287 -5.22 -11.22 19.75
N ILE A 288 -6.37 -10.59 19.47
CA ILE A 288 -6.60 -9.16 19.75
C ILE A 288 -6.38 -8.79 21.22
N TYR A 289 -6.76 -9.67 22.15
CA TYR A 289 -6.55 -9.48 23.59
C TYR A 289 -5.09 -9.63 24.05
N GLU A 290 -4.22 -10.11 23.17
CA GLU A 290 -2.78 -10.32 23.44
C GLU A 290 -1.93 -9.14 22.95
N PHE A 291 -2.55 -8.16 22.26
CA PHE A 291 -1.84 -7.05 21.61
C PHE A 291 -1.40 -5.94 22.57
N SER A 292 -1.92 -5.93 23.80
CA SER A 292 -1.57 -4.92 24.81
C SER A 292 -0.09 -4.98 25.19
N ILE A 293 0.52 -3.79 25.26
CA ILE A 293 1.91 -3.60 25.71
C ILE A 293 1.93 -3.02 27.13
N ASP A 294 0.80 -2.49 27.64
CA ASP A 294 0.70 -1.82 28.93
C ASP A 294 -0.69 -1.97 29.59
N ASP A 295 -0.74 -2.60 30.77
CA ASP A 295 -1.96 -2.78 31.57
C ASP A 295 -2.57 -1.44 32.07
N GLU A 296 -1.77 -0.36 32.15
CA GLU A 296 -2.29 0.97 32.50
C GLU A 296 -3.08 1.62 31.35
N GLU A 297 -2.72 1.31 30.09
CA GLU A 297 -3.45 1.76 28.90
C GLU A 297 -4.84 1.13 28.84
N ASP A 298 -4.94 -0.18 29.08
CA ASP A 298 -6.22 -0.90 29.09
C ASP A 298 -7.20 -0.30 30.12
N ASN A 299 -6.70 0.10 31.29
CA ASN A 299 -7.50 0.76 32.32
C ASN A 299 -7.95 2.18 31.93
N ILE A 300 -7.13 2.95 31.21
CA ILE A 300 -7.48 4.30 30.75
C ILE A 300 -8.44 4.23 29.57
N ILE A 301 -8.24 3.29 28.65
CA ILE A 301 -9.13 3.08 27.51
C ILE A 301 -10.48 2.57 27.97
N GLN A 302 -10.53 1.62 28.92
CA GLN A 302 -11.79 1.22 29.56
C GLN A 302 -12.48 2.43 30.20
N LYS A 303 -11.75 3.31 30.90
CA LYS A 303 -12.33 4.56 31.42
C LYS A 303 -12.79 5.54 30.35
N LEU A 304 -12.09 5.68 29.23
CA LEU A 304 -12.50 6.57 28.13
C LEU A 304 -13.75 6.03 27.43
N VAL A 305 -13.80 4.72 27.21
CA VAL A 305 -14.98 4.00 26.69
C VAL A 305 -16.17 4.11 27.65
N GLU A 306 -15.92 4.08 28.97
CA GLU A 306 -16.94 4.24 30.01
C GLU A 306 -17.37 5.71 30.23
N GLU A 307 -16.46 6.68 30.11
CA GLU A 307 -16.72 8.12 30.30
C GLU A 307 -17.52 8.73 29.12
N ASP A 308 -17.46 8.14 27.93
CA ASP A 308 -18.30 8.52 26.78
C ASP A 308 -19.82 8.26 27.01
N ASP A 309 -20.22 7.60 28.11
CA ASP A 309 -21.61 7.62 28.58
C ASP A 309 -22.07 9.03 29.05
N ILE A 310 -21.17 10.02 29.16
CA ILE A 310 -21.49 11.39 29.62
C ILE A 310 -20.87 12.49 28.72
N SER A 311 -21.08 12.48 27.40
CA SER A 311 -20.97 13.73 26.60
C SER A 311 -21.66 13.71 25.23
N ILE A 312 -22.92 13.26 25.14
CA ILE A 312 -23.75 13.53 23.94
C ILE A 312 -24.37 14.95 23.97
N GLN A 313 -24.10 15.77 24.99
CA GLN A 313 -24.56 17.16 25.01
C GLN A 313 -23.45 18.16 25.26
N ALA A 314 -23.20 18.94 24.20
CA ALA A 314 -22.52 20.23 24.17
C ALA A 314 -20.98 20.21 24.30
N LYS A 315 -20.31 20.32 23.14
CA LYS A 315 -19.25 21.32 22.93
C LYS A 315 -19.01 21.57 21.43
N THR A 316 -19.84 22.43 20.84
CA THR A 316 -19.36 23.37 19.83
C THR A 316 -18.30 24.24 20.49
N HIS A 317 -17.02 23.89 20.32
CA HIS A 317 -15.92 24.80 20.60
C HIS A 317 -15.14 25.09 19.33
N LYS A 318 -14.84 26.39 19.25
CA LYS A 318 -14.31 27.13 18.11
C LYS A 318 -13.00 26.52 17.66
N THR A 319 -12.78 26.59 16.35
CA THR A 319 -11.46 26.61 15.72
C THR A 319 -10.60 27.66 16.42
N GLU A 320 -9.79 27.22 17.37
CA GLU A 320 -8.56 27.90 17.75
C GLU A 320 -7.43 27.19 17.00
N ASP A 321 -6.59 28.02 16.38
CA ASP A 321 -5.49 27.63 15.52
C ASP A 321 -4.66 26.52 16.18
N MET A 322 -4.71 25.31 15.60
CA MET A 322 -3.71 24.30 15.88
C MET A 322 -2.41 24.79 15.26
N GLU A 323 -1.60 25.45 16.08
CA GLU A 323 -0.18 25.59 15.83
C GLU A 323 0.39 24.24 15.41
N GLU A 324 1.11 24.29 14.31
CA GLU A 324 1.86 23.21 13.70
C GLU A 324 2.88 22.68 14.73
N PHE A 325 2.48 21.70 15.54
CA PHE A 325 3.43 20.92 16.34
C PHE A 325 4.13 19.92 15.42
N THR A 326 5.07 20.44 14.64
CA THR A 326 6.22 19.70 14.12
C THR A 326 7.14 19.37 15.28
N GLU A 327 6.74 18.47 16.18
CA GLU A 327 7.76 17.67 16.85
C GLU A 327 8.18 16.57 15.87
N ASP A 328 9.06 17.02 14.97
CA ASP A 328 10.09 16.18 14.41
C ASP A 328 10.69 15.33 15.53
N ILE A 329 10.97 14.07 15.20
CA ILE A 329 11.81 13.24 16.03
C ILE A 329 13.21 13.87 15.91
N GLU A 330 13.49 14.88 16.74
CA GLU A 330 14.86 15.26 17.05
C GLU A 330 15.48 14.04 17.73
N MET A 331 16.32 13.34 16.97
CA MET A 331 17.32 12.47 17.55
C MET A 331 18.40 13.41 18.07
N GLU A 332 18.42 13.66 19.38
CA GLU A 332 19.59 14.24 20.02
C GLU A 332 20.78 13.30 19.74
N GLU A 333 21.68 13.73 18.86
CA GLU A 333 23.02 13.18 18.75
C GLU A 333 23.81 13.67 19.97
N ASP A 334 23.89 12.85 21.01
CA ASP A 334 24.95 12.97 22.00
C ASP A 334 26.28 12.63 21.33
N ILE A 335 26.87 13.64 20.68
CA ILE A 335 28.28 13.63 20.30
C ILE A 335 29.07 13.76 21.60
N ALA A 336 29.54 12.64 22.13
CA ALA A 336 30.61 12.66 23.10
C ALA A 336 31.90 13.10 22.39
N ASP A 337 32.34 14.31 22.73
CA ASP A 337 33.67 14.86 22.48
C ASP A 337 34.78 13.83 22.72
N PHE A 338 35.57 13.56 21.69
CA PHE A 338 36.98 13.23 21.85
C PHE A 338 37.78 14.13 20.89
N GLN A 339 38.23 15.25 21.42
CA GLN A 339 39.22 16.12 20.80
C GLN A 339 40.59 15.44 20.75
N ASP A 340 41.28 15.71 19.64
CA ASP A 340 42.72 15.85 19.47
C ASP A 340 43.64 14.72 19.96
N ILE A 341 44.22 13.99 18.99
CA ILE A 341 45.67 14.07 18.75
C ILE A 341 45.90 14.09 17.23
N SER A 342 46.43 15.22 16.75
CA SER A 342 47.05 15.37 15.44
C SER A 342 48.43 14.72 15.41
N ASP A 343 48.83 14.42 14.18
CA ASP A 343 50.20 14.44 13.67
C ASP A 343 50.95 13.11 13.44
N ILE A 344 51.14 12.87 12.13
CA ILE A 344 52.41 12.62 11.41
C ILE A 344 53.20 11.37 11.83
N GLU A 345 53.38 10.43 10.91
CA GLU A 345 54.68 10.17 10.25
C GLU A 345 54.52 9.19 9.07
N GLU A 346 55.06 9.61 7.92
CA GLU A 346 55.52 8.72 6.86
C GLU A 346 56.53 7.73 7.45
N GLU A 347 56.45 6.45 7.07
CA GLU A 347 57.64 5.75 6.58
C GLU A 347 57.30 4.38 5.97
N GLN A 348 58.22 3.97 5.10
CA GLN A 348 58.16 2.94 4.07
C GLN A 348 58.26 1.50 4.61
N SER A 349 58.30 0.56 3.65
CA SER A 349 58.62 -0.89 3.71
C SER A 349 57.41 -1.80 3.92
N GLU A 350 57.13 -2.82 3.11
CA GLU A 350 57.86 -3.50 2.02
C GLU A 350 56.83 -4.17 1.09
#